data_AF-A0A958PBH4-F1
#
_entry.id   AF-A0A958PBH4-F1
#
_cell.length_a   1.000
_cell.length_b   1.000
_cell.length_c   1.000
_cell.angle_alpha   90.00
_cell.angle_beta   90.00
_cell.angle_gamma   90.00
#
_symmetry.space_group_name_H-M   'P 1'
#
loop_
_entity.id
_entity.type
_entity.pdbx_description
1 polymer ?
#
loop_
_entity_poly.entity_id
_entity_poly.type
_entity_poly.pdbx_seq_one_letter_code
_entity_poly.pdbx_strand_id
1 'polypeptide(L)'
;MNIRVVIFIFVLVIGFCRNVMAGNENGGGGSSVVCRGQNNNILSAETLDLYEGKNVYGLIIDERQGSVQEIIESIKQKLKDTMEQPEIHLFPLISRVQSIFRLTGEGVILKPVDDVSEIGFPADCKIEQLAHYVDDDLLVVQREIWGALSNTQKASLIIHEAIYRHERYYGATNSRRARKIVSRVFSDSEFENVMSRLPQNLKFCSAYLGDKMSYRFFYYPVNGDMTQLQFLNFKGFTVYSRKTAVIPIFHYWENDESSQELCGSDKYCNYTSGTTYSKFEGNDSVILGRELDIEEGGAVKFYMLDNNGRNYLDCQI
;
A
#
# COMPACT_ATOMS: atom_id res chain seq x y z
N MET A 1 -26.03 73.30 5.86
CA MET A 1 -25.10 72.54 6.73
C MET A 1 -25.03 71.13 6.15
N ASN A 2 -23.93 70.79 5.48
CA ASN A 2 -23.84 69.66 4.54
C ASN A 2 -23.29 68.40 5.24
N ILE A 3 -24.07 67.33 5.27
CA ILE A 3 -23.61 65.98 5.67
C ILE A 3 -23.31 65.20 4.38
N ARG A 4 -22.03 64.92 4.15
CA ARG A 4 -21.55 64.04 3.07
C ARG A 4 -21.65 62.60 3.54
N VAL A 5 -22.53 61.83 2.93
CA VAL A 5 -22.63 60.37 3.09
C VAL A 5 -21.59 59.74 2.17
N VAL A 6 -20.53 59.18 2.76
CA VAL A 6 -19.51 58.39 2.05
C VAL A 6 -19.96 56.93 2.09
N ILE A 7 -20.45 56.43 0.96
CA ILE A 7 -20.83 55.03 0.76
C ILE A 7 -19.54 54.25 0.48
N PHE A 8 -19.05 53.49 1.46
CA PHE A 8 -18.00 52.49 1.29
C PHE A 8 -18.63 51.21 0.72
N ILE A 9 -18.51 50.99 -0.59
CA ILE A 9 -18.84 49.71 -1.23
C ILE A 9 -17.68 48.76 -0.95
N PHE A 10 -17.84 47.93 0.08
CA PHE A 10 -16.96 46.80 0.36
C PHE A 10 -17.29 45.69 -0.64
N VAL A 11 -16.61 45.69 -1.78
CA VAL A 11 -16.68 44.59 -2.77
C VAL A 11 -16.04 43.36 -2.13
N LEU A 12 -16.88 42.51 -1.56
CA LEU A 12 -16.54 41.20 -1.04
C LEU A 12 -16.20 40.30 -2.25
N VAL A 13 -14.96 40.37 -2.73
CA VAL A 13 -14.39 39.40 -3.67
C VAL A 13 -14.24 38.10 -2.88
N ILE A 14 -15.30 37.30 -2.85
CA ILE A 14 -15.24 35.90 -2.47
C ILE A 14 -14.41 35.22 -3.55
N GLY A 15 -13.10 35.22 -3.33
CA GLY A 15 -12.15 34.41 -4.05
C GLY A 15 -12.52 32.95 -3.82
N PHE A 16 -13.31 32.39 -4.73
CA PHE A 16 -13.35 30.95 -4.94
C PHE A 16 -11.96 30.54 -5.44
N CYS A 17 -11.01 30.41 -4.50
CA CYS A 17 -9.87 29.53 -4.68
C CYS A 17 -10.46 28.12 -4.80
N ARG A 18 -10.92 27.78 -6.01
CA ARG A 18 -11.00 26.39 -6.42
C ARG A 18 -9.56 25.92 -6.34
N ASN A 19 -9.22 25.24 -5.25
CA ASN A 19 -8.10 24.32 -5.22
C ASN A 19 -8.41 23.31 -6.32
N VAL A 20 -8.07 23.65 -7.56
CA VAL A 20 -7.81 22.65 -8.57
C VAL A 20 -6.60 21.93 -8.00
N MET A 21 -6.88 20.89 -7.21
CA MET A 21 -5.93 19.82 -7.02
C MET A 21 -5.73 19.26 -8.42
N ALA A 22 -4.82 19.90 -9.16
CA ALA A 22 -4.17 19.29 -10.30
C ALA A 22 -3.60 18.02 -9.72
N GLY A 23 -4.32 16.91 -9.95
CA GLY A 23 -3.92 15.61 -9.48
C GLY A 23 -2.49 15.44 -9.95
N ASN A 24 -1.58 15.18 -9.01
CA ASN A 24 -0.24 14.77 -9.35
C ASN A 24 -0.37 13.45 -10.13
N GLU A 25 -0.62 13.55 -11.44
CA GLU A 25 -0.29 12.55 -12.43
C GLU A 25 1.23 12.52 -12.51
N ASN A 26 1.86 12.09 -11.42
CA ASN A 26 3.21 11.60 -11.46
C ASN A 26 3.08 10.29 -12.20
N GLY A 27 3.27 10.32 -13.52
CA GLY A 27 3.23 9.19 -14.43
C GLY A 27 4.22 8.13 -13.99
N GLY A 28 3.80 7.35 -12.98
CA GLY A 28 4.54 6.23 -12.46
C GLY A 28 4.56 5.10 -13.46
N GLY A 29 5.42 4.14 -13.21
CA GLY A 29 5.53 2.89 -13.95
C GLY A 29 6.84 2.20 -13.60
N GLY A 30 7.03 0.99 -14.11
CA GLY A 30 8.21 0.19 -13.83
C GLY A 30 9.49 0.74 -14.42
N SER A 31 10.58 0.51 -13.71
CA SER A 31 11.96 0.74 -14.17
C SER A 31 12.69 -0.58 -14.35
N SER A 32 13.78 -0.54 -15.12
CA SER A 32 14.69 -1.66 -15.31
C SER A 32 16.14 -1.26 -15.10
N VAL A 33 16.94 -2.18 -14.57
CA VAL A 33 18.40 -2.12 -14.68
C VAL A 33 18.77 -2.65 -16.05
N VAL A 34 19.36 -1.78 -16.87
CA VAL A 34 19.73 -2.07 -18.26
C VAL A 34 21.23 -1.91 -18.41
N CYS A 35 21.88 -2.97 -18.90
CA CYS A 35 23.30 -2.94 -19.23
C CYS A 35 23.45 -2.86 -20.75
N ARG A 36 24.19 -1.86 -21.23
CA ARG A 36 24.34 -1.60 -22.67
C ARG A 36 25.79 -1.74 -23.11
N GLY A 37 25.99 -2.24 -24.32
CA GLY A 37 27.31 -2.36 -24.94
C GLY A 37 27.79 -1.05 -25.57
N GLN A 38 28.97 -1.09 -26.20
CA GLN A 38 29.60 0.07 -26.85
C GLN A 38 28.73 0.70 -27.95
N ASN A 39 27.86 -0.08 -28.59
CA ASN A 39 26.94 0.38 -29.64
C ASN A 39 25.54 0.70 -29.11
N ASN A 40 25.39 0.92 -27.80
CA ASN A 40 24.12 1.16 -27.11
C ASN A 40 23.09 0.02 -27.23
N ASN A 41 23.50 -1.16 -27.71
CA ASN A 41 22.67 -2.36 -27.74
C ASN A 41 22.47 -2.90 -26.32
N ILE A 42 21.25 -3.34 -26.00
CA ILE A 42 20.93 -3.93 -24.70
C ILE A 42 21.61 -5.31 -24.62
N LEU A 43 22.53 -5.47 -23.68
CA LEU A 43 23.19 -6.74 -23.38
C LEU A 43 22.35 -7.58 -22.42
N SER A 44 21.76 -6.90 -21.44
CA SER A 44 20.83 -7.49 -20.47
C SER A 44 19.87 -6.44 -19.95
N ALA A 45 18.70 -6.89 -19.52
CA ALA A 45 17.72 -6.09 -18.82
C ALA A 45 17.08 -6.91 -17.70
N GLU A 46 16.85 -6.26 -16.56
CA GLU A 46 16.17 -6.82 -15.40
C GLU A 46 15.19 -5.77 -14.86
N THR A 47 13.98 -6.17 -14.47
CA THR A 47 13.05 -5.27 -13.77
C THR A 47 13.65 -4.87 -12.43
N LEU A 48 13.49 -3.60 -12.07
CA LEU A 48 14.04 -3.07 -10.83
C LEU A 48 13.55 -3.85 -9.59
N ASP A 49 12.32 -4.37 -9.64
CA ASP A 49 11.73 -5.20 -8.58
C ASP A 49 12.57 -6.45 -8.28
N LEU A 50 12.90 -7.22 -9.32
CA LEU A 50 13.64 -8.46 -9.17
C LEU A 50 15.13 -8.20 -8.91
N TYR A 51 15.68 -7.12 -9.48
CA TYR A 51 17.03 -6.67 -9.18
C TYR A 51 17.19 -6.28 -7.70
N GLU A 52 16.28 -5.48 -7.15
CA GLU A 52 16.26 -5.13 -5.72
C GLU A 52 16.09 -6.38 -4.86
N GLY A 53 15.22 -7.31 -5.27
CA GLY A 53 15.08 -8.64 -4.68
C GLY A 53 16.42 -9.33 -4.46
N LYS A 54 17.21 -9.48 -5.53
CA LYS A 54 18.50 -10.16 -5.50
C LYS A 54 19.55 -9.38 -4.72
N ASN A 55 19.73 -8.10 -5.06
CA ASN A 55 20.92 -7.33 -4.67
C ASN A 55 20.75 -6.52 -3.38
N VAL A 56 19.52 -6.17 -3.01
CA VAL A 56 19.22 -5.37 -1.80
C VAL A 56 18.68 -6.26 -0.69
N TYR A 57 17.76 -7.17 -1.05
CA TYR A 57 17.06 -8.01 -0.06
C TYR A 57 17.65 -9.42 0.07
N GLY A 58 18.64 -9.79 -0.75
CA GLY A 58 19.30 -11.11 -0.70
C GLY A 58 18.36 -12.28 -1.02
N LEU A 59 17.32 -12.05 -1.81
CA LEU A 59 16.32 -13.06 -2.18
C LEU A 59 16.82 -13.94 -3.33
N ILE A 60 16.42 -15.21 -3.30
CA ILE A 60 16.63 -16.12 -4.42
C ILE A 60 15.40 -16.04 -5.32
N ILE A 61 15.53 -15.34 -6.45
CA ILE A 61 14.43 -15.17 -7.41
C ILE A 61 14.19 -16.47 -8.17
N ASP A 62 12.94 -16.90 -8.18
CA ASP A 62 12.47 -18.08 -8.91
C ASP A 62 12.34 -17.73 -10.39
N GLU A 63 13.33 -18.09 -11.20
CA GLU A 63 13.19 -18.00 -12.66
C GLU A 63 12.22 -19.09 -13.14
N ARG A 64 11.03 -18.66 -13.57
CA ARG A 64 9.94 -19.57 -13.95
C ARG A 64 9.95 -19.84 -15.45
N GLN A 65 9.70 -21.09 -15.80
CA GLN A 65 9.55 -21.52 -17.18
C GLN A 65 8.10 -21.35 -17.65
N GLY A 66 7.91 -21.13 -18.95
CA GLY A 66 6.59 -20.96 -19.56
C GLY A 66 6.36 -19.56 -20.12
N SER A 67 5.16 -19.36 -20.63
CA SER A 67 4.67 -18.07 -21.11
C SER A 67 4.44 -17.08 -19.96
N VAL A 68 4.40 -15.79 -20.29
CA VAL A 68 4.07 -14.73 -19.32
C VAL A 68 2.74 -15.01 -18.62
N GLN A 69 1.75 -15.54 -19.33
CA GLN A 69 0.43 -15.83 -18.76
C GLN A 69 0.47 -16.98 -17.76
N GLU A 70 1.16 -18.08 -18.08
CA GLU A 70 1.31 -19.22 -17.15
C GLU A 70 2.03 -18.79 -15.87
N ILE A 71 3.05 -17.94 -15.99
CA ILE A 71 3.76 -17.36 -14.86
C ILE A 71 2.79 -16.50 -14.02
N ILE A 72 2.02 -15.60 -14.64
CA ILE A 72 1.01 -14.79 -13.93
C ILE A 72 -0.01 -15.67 -13.20
N GLU A 73 -0.51 -16.74 -13.81
CA GLU A 73 -1.46 -17.64 -13.15
C GLU A 73 -0.83 -18.35 -11.94
N SER A 74 0.43 -18.79 -12.04
CA SER A 74 1.14 -19.36 -10.89
C SER A 74 1.32 -18.34 -9.75
N ILE A 75 1.54 -17.07 -10.08
CA ILE A 75 1.66 -15.97 -9.12
C ILE A 75 0.30 -15.68 -8.47
N LYS A 76 -0.80 -15.70 -9.23
CA LYS A 76 -2.15 -15.55 -8.68
C LYS A 76 -2.47 -16.63 -7.65
N GLN A 77 -2.11 -17.89 -7.90
CA GLN A 77 -2.31 -18.94 -6.89
C GLN A 77 -1.50 -18.66 -5.62
N LYS A 78 -0.21 -18.29 -5.77
CA LYS A 78 0.61 -17.88 -4.61
C LYS A 78 -0.09 -16.76 -3.84
N LEU A 79 -0.59 -15.72 -4.52
CA LEU A 79 -1.26 -14.58 -3.87
C LEU A 79 -2.54 -14.95 -3.10
N LYS A 80 -3.33 -15.92 -3.58
CA LYS A 80 -4.52 -16.44 -2.84
C LYS A 80 -4.16 -16.99 -1.47
N ASP A 81 -2.95 -17.55 -1.35
CA ASP A 81 -2.47 -18.11 -0.10
C ASP A 81 -1.84 -17.03 0.80
N THR A 82 -1.86 -15.76 0.41
CA THR A 82 -1.21 -14.67 1.15
C THR A 82 -2.17 -13.63 1.69
N MET A 83 -3.09 -13.14 0.86
CA MET A 83 -3.96 -12.01 1.17
C MET A 83 -5.43 -12.41 1.18
N GLU A 84 -6.27 -11.58 1.79
CA GLU A 84 -7.72 -11.81 1.78
C GLU A 84 -8.28 -11.44 0.39
N GLN A 85 -8.95 -12.41 -0.23
CA GLN A 85 -9.74 -12.24 -1.46
C GLN A 85 -9.04 -11.46 -2.61
N PRO A 86 -7.81 -11.85 -3.02
CA PRO A 86 -7.11 -11.17 -4.12
C PRO A 86 -7.89 -11.20 -5.44
N GLU A 87 -8.77 -12.17 -5.63
CA GLU A 87 -9.63 -12.30 -6.80
C GLU A 87 -10.62 -11.15 -6.97
N ILE A 88 -10.98 -10.46 -5.88
CA ILE A 88 -11.89 -9.33 -5.91
C ILE A 88 -11.12 -8.04 -6.18
N HIS A 89 -9.99 -7.84 -5.50
CA HIS A 89 -9.32 -6.54 -5.46
C HIS A 89 -8.13 -6.43 -6.42
N LEU A 90 -7.35 -7.50 -6.60
CA LEU A 90 -6.06 -7.44 -7.30
C LEU A 90 -6.12 -8.07 -8.69
N PHE A 91 -6.78 -9.22 -8.87
CA PHE A 91 -6.80 -9.91 -10.16
C PHE A 91 -7.46 -9.12 -11.30
N PRO A 92 -8.53 -8.35 -11.06
CA PRO A 92 -9.08 -7.47 -12.09
C PRO A 92 -8.06 -6.41 -12.54
N LEU A 93 -7.19 -5.93 -11.63
CA LEU A 93 -6.14 -4.97 -11.96
C LEU A 93 -5.04 -5.59 -12.80
N ILE A 94 -4.67 -6.86 -12.55
CA ILE A 94 -3.73 -7.61 -13.40
C ILE A 94 -4.28 -7.68 -14.84
N SER A 95 -5.53 -8.09 -15.01
CA SER A 95 -6.17 -8.16 -16.33
C SER A 95 -6.28 -6.79 -17.00
N ARG A 96 -6.55 -5.73 -16.23
CA ARG A 96 -6.58 -4.36 -16.74
C ARG A 96 -5.22 -3.92 -17.25
N VAL A 97 -4.13 -4.14 -16.51
CA VAL A 97 -2.77 -3.78 -16.94
C VAL A 97 -2.46 -4.41 -18.30
N GLN A 98 -2.81 -5.69 -18.48
CA GLN A 98 -2.61 -6.38 -19.76
C GLN A 98 -3.43 -5.76 -20.91
N SER A 99 -4.63 -5.24 -20.64
CA SER A 99 -5.49 -4.67 -21.69
C SER A 99 -5.09 -3.25 -22.11
N ILE A 100 -4.48 -2.48 -21.21
CA ILE A 100 -4.02 -1.10 -21.46
C ILE A 100 -2.54 -1.00 -21.86
N PHE A 101 -1.80 -2.10 -21.78
CA PHE A 101 -0.40 -2.21 -22.15
C PHE A 101 -0.18 -1.99 -23.65
N ARG A 102 0.72 -1.07 -24.03
CA ARG A 102 1.13 -0.83 -25.42
C ARG A 102 2.64 -0.69 -25.51
N LEU A 103 3.25 -1.36 -26.49
CA LEU A 103 4.67 -1.17 -26.78
C LEU A 103 4.90 0.14 -27.52
N THR A 104 5.95 0.86 -27.14
CA THR A 104 6.42 2.03 -27.89
C THR A 104 6.87 1.67 -29.31
N GLY A 105 7.07 2.67 -30.15
CA GLY A 105 7.82 2.51 -31.41
C GLY A 105 9.29 2.20 -31.16
N GLU A 106 9.99 1.77 -32.21
CA GLU A 106 11.44 1.58 -32.20
C GLU A 106 12.18 2.91 -31.96
N GLY A 107 13.26 2.89 -31.19
CA GLY A 107 14.06 4.07 -30.85
C GLY A 107 13.40 5.05 -29.87
N VAL A 108 12.18 4.78 -29.41
CA VAL A 108 11.51 5.63 -28.41
C VAL A 108 12.08 5.33 -27.02
N ILE A 109 12.57 6.38 -26.36
CA ILE A 109 13.07 6.33 -24.99
C ILE A 109 12.06 7.01 -24.07
N LEU A 110 11.67 6.33 -23.00
CA LEU A 110 10.80 6.89 -21.96
C LEU A 110 11.60 7.81 -21.04
N LYS A 111 11.00 8.92 -20.61
CA LYS A 111 11.65 9.84 -19.66
C LYS A 111 11.75 9.15 -18.28
N PRO A 112 12.90 9.25 -17.59
CA PRO A 112 13.03 8.76 -16.23
C PRO A 112 12.04 9.45 -15.28
N VAL A 113 11.51 8.70 -14.33
CA VAL A 113 10.73 9.21 -13.19
C VAL A 113 11.64 9.24 -11.97
N ASP A 114 11.55 10.32 -11.18
CA ASP A 114 12.36 10.52 -9.97
C ASP A 114 11.78 9.78 -8.76
N ASP A 115 11.62 8.45 -8.85
CA ASP A 115 11.13 7.58 -7.77
C ASP A 115 12.10 6.45 -7.38
N VAL A 116 13.33 6.55 -7.90
CA VAL A 116 14.35 5.53 -7.78
C VAL A 116 15.27 5.85 -6.61
N SER A 117 15.45 4.90 -5.69
CA SER A 117 16.41 5.00 -4.60
C SER A 117 17.85 4.84 -5.10
N GLU A 118 18.82 5.43 -4.40
CA GLU A 118 20.24 5.22 -4.62
C GLU A 118 20.60 3.73 -4.40
N ILE A 119 20.60 2.95 -5.48
CA ILE A 119 20.98 1.53 -5.47
C ILE A 119 22.23 1.38 -6.33
N GLY A 120 23.20 0.60 -5.86
CA GLY A 120 24.39 0.25 -6.62
C GLY A 120 24.09 -0.74 -7.75
N PHE A 121 24.66 -0.49 -8.93
CA PHE A 121 24.62 -1.39 -10.08
C PHE A 121 26.00 -1.48 -10.74
N PRO A 122 26.26 -2.51 -11.56
CA PRO A 122 27.53 -2.64 -12.27
C PRO A 122 27.83 -1.41 -13.14
N ALA A 123 29.12 -1.11 -13.35
CA ALA A 123 29.57 0.15 -13.98
C ALA A 123 28.95 0.45 -15.35
N ASP A 124 28.63 -0.58 -16.14
CA ASP A 124 28.06 -0.46 -17.48
C ASP A 124 26.53 -0.60 -17.53
N CYS A 125 25.89 -0.55 -16.36
CA CYS A 125 24.45 -0.63 -16.22
C CYS A 125 23.90 0.71 -15.69
N LYS A 126 22.63 0.97 -15.94
CA LYS A 126 21.92 2.12 -15.38
C LYS A 126 20.43 1.79 -15.25
N ILE A 127 19.74 2.61 -14.48
CA ILE A 127 18.28 2.51 -14.35
C ILE A 127 17.65 3.27 -15.51
N GLU A 128 16.77 2.59 -16.24
CA GLU A 128 16.01 3.15 -17.35
C GLU A 128 14.51 2.90 -17.13
N GLN A 129 13.68 3.87 -17.54
CA GLN A 129 12.23 3.74 -17.46
C GLN A 129 11.76 2.66 -18.44
N LEU A 130 11.11 1.63 -17.92
CA LEU A 130 10.57 0.53 -18.71
C LEU A 130 9.10 0.78 -19.08
N ALA A 131 8.30 1.27 -18.15
CA ALA A 131 6.87 1.51 -18.35
C ALA A 131 6.46 2.89 -17.83
N HIS A 132 5.47 3.52 -18.44
CA HIS A 132 4.97 4.83 -18.03
C HIS A 132 3.47 4.92 -18.31
N TYR A 133 2.69 5.31 -17.30
CA TYR A 133 1.29 5.67 -17.53
C TYR A 133 1.22 7.03 -18.23
N VAL A 134 0.63 7.05 -19.43
CA VAL A 134 0.27 8.30 -20.12
C VAL A 134 -0.98 8.90 -19.49
N ASP A 135 -1.93 8.03 -19.16
CA ASP A 135 -3.17 8.31 -18.43
C ASP A 135 -3.64 7.01 -17.74
N ASP A 136 -4.87 7.01 -17.21
CA ASP A 136 -5.44 5.86 -16.51
C ASP A 136 -5.73 4.63 -17.40
N ASP A 137 -5.80 4.82 -18.71
CA ASP A 137 -6.23 3.85 -19.72
C ASP A 137 -5.11 3.46 -20.70
N LEU A 138 -3.92 4.03 -20.57
CA LEU A 138 -2.77 3.74 -21.41
C LEU A 138 -1.46 3.62 -20.61
N LEU A 139 -0.91 2.40 -20.64
CA LEU A 139 0.43 2.09 -20.14
C LEU A 139 1.37 1.88 -21.34
N VAL A 140 2.31 2.79 -21.57
CA VAL A 140 3.34 2.62 -22.59
C VAL A 140 4.56 1.89 -22.04
N VAL A 141 5.07 0.91 -22.77
CA VAL A 141 6.22 0.09 -22.36
C VAL A 141 7.30 0.11 -23.44
N GLN A 142 8.53 0.38 -23.04
CA GLN A 142 9.67 0.52 -23.94
C GLN A 142 9.95 -0.82 -24.64
N ARG A 143 9.82 -0.84 -25.97
CA ARG A 143 9.86 -2.07 -26.80
C ARG A 143 11.15 -2.85 -26.69
N GLU A 144 12.30 -2.18 -26.73
CA GLU A 144 13.63 -2.80 -26.79
C GLU A 144 13.99 -3.45 -25.45
N ILE A 145 13.75 -2.75 -24.33
CA ILE A 145 13.92 -3.27 -22.98
C ILE A 145 12.97 -4.45 -22.78
N TRP A 146 11.68 -4.30 -23.10
CA TRP A 146 10.72 -5.40 -23.03
C TRP A 146 11.16 -6.62 -23.84
N GLY A 147 11.70 -6.41 -25.05
CA GLY A 147 12.25 -7.48 -25.89
C GLY A 147 13.40 -8.25 -25.23
N ALA A 148 14.22 -7.56 -24.43
CA ALA A 148 15.36 -8.13 -23.71
C ALA A 148 14.99 -8.82 -22.38
N LEU A 149 13.77 -8.62 -21.85
CA LEU A 149 13.32 -9.24 -20.60
C LEU A 149 12.93 -10.72 -20.78
N SER A 150 13.25 -11.55 -19.77
CA SER A 150 12.72 -12.91 -19.65
C SER A 150 11.21 -12.88 -19.40
N ASN A 151 10.52 -14.02 -19.57
CA ASN A 151 9.09 -14.10 -19.29
C ASN A 151 8.77 -13.88 -17.80
N THR A 152 9.66 -14.28 -16.88
CA THR A 152 9.57 -13.97 -15.44
C THR A 152 9.53 -12.46 -15.22
N GLN A 153 10.46 -11.74 -15.85
CA GLN A 153 10.61 -10.29 -15.73
C GLN A 153 9.44 -9.52 -16.38
N LYS A 154 8.91 -10.04 -17.49
CA LYS A 154 7.68 -9.51 -18.11
C LYS A 154 6.47 -9.67 -17.19
N ALA A 155 6.35 -10.83 -16.55
CA ALA A 155 5.29 -11.08 -15.58
C ALA A 155 5.45 -10.21 -14.33
N SER A 156 6.66 -10.01 -13.81
CA SER A 156 6.91 -9.16 -12.63
C SER A 156 6.48 -7.72 -12.87
N LEU A 157 6.75 -7.15 -14.05
CA LEU A 157 6.23 -5.82 -14.41
C LEU A 157 4.71 -5.76 -14.35
N ILE A 158 4.01 -6.73 -14.93
CA ILE A 158 2.53 -6.72 -14.94
C ILE A 158 1.98 -6.78 -13.50
N ILE A 159 2.58 -7.62 -12.65
CA ILE A 159 2.20 -7.74 -11.24
C ILE A 159 2.54 -6.47 -10.47
N HIS A 160 3.69 -5.83 -10.76
CA HIS A 160 4.07 -4.54 -10.20
C HIS A 160 3.00 -3.50 -10.47
N GLU A 161 2.61 -3.32 -11.73
CA GLU A 161 1.66 -2.28 -12.09
C GLU A 161 0.28 -2.50 -11.45
N ALA A 162 -0.14 -3.76 -11.32
CA ALA A 162 -1.39 -4.11 -10.66
C ALA A 162 -1.35 -3.81 -9.16
N ILE A 163 -0.29 -4.24 -8.46
CA ILE A 163 -0.10 -3.99 -7.03
C ILE A 163 0.06 -2.49 -6.78
N TYR A 164 0.88 -1.80 -7.56
CA TYR A 164 1.11 -0.37 -7.36
C TYR A 164 -0.15 0.45 -7.63
N ARG A 165 -0.96 0.08 -8.63
CA ARG A 165 -2.27 0.70 -8.86
C ARG A 165 -3.21 0.51 -7.66
N HIS A 166 -3.25 -0.70 -7.08
CA HIS A 166 -3.99 -0.98 -5.85
C HIS A 166 -3.50 -0.11 -4.70
N GLU A 167 -2.20 -0.02 -4.49
CA GLU A 167 -1.58 0.77 -3.43
C GLU A 167 -1.82 2.29 -3.58
N ARG A 168 -1.80 2.81 -4.82
CA ARG A 168 -2.10 4.22 -5.10
C ARG A 168 -3.53 4.61 -4.74
N TYR A 169 -4.49 3.70 -4.93
CA TYR A 169 -5.87 3.91 -4.48
C TYR A 169 -5.91 4.23 -2.97
N TYR A 170 -5.08 3.52 -2.20
CA TYR A 170 -4.91 3.72 -0.76
C TYR A 170 -3.91 4.81 -0.36
N GLY A 171 -3.39 5.60 -1.32
CA GLY A 171 -2.56 6.77 -1.05
C GLY A 171 -1.06 6.54 -1.11
N ALA A 172 -0.58 5.42 -1.68
CA ALA A 172 0.85 5.29 -1.99
C ALA A 172 1.31 6.42 -2.93
N THR A 173 2.44 7.06 -2.59
CA THR A 173 3.04 8.15 -3.37
C THR A 173 4.22 7.70 -4.23
N ASN A 174 4.71 6.48 -4.02
CA ASN A 174 5.81 5.87 -4.77
C ASN A 174 5.67 4.35 -4.82
N SER A 175 6.42 3.69 -5.70
CA SER A 175 6.31 2.26 -5.99
C SER A 175 7.14 1.36 -5.05
N ARG A 176 7.90 1.91 -4.07
CA ARG A 176 8.87 1.14 -3.27
C ARG A 176 8.27 -0.09 -2.57
N ARG A 177 7.08 0.07 -1.99
CA ARG A 177 6.38 -1.05 -1.32
C ARG A 177 5.94 -2.11 -2.33
N ALA A 178 5.43 -1.70 -3.49
CA ALA A 178 5.06 -2.61 -4.57
C ALA A 178 6.28 -3.43 -5.06
N ARG A 179 7.44 -2.79 -5.25
CA ARG A 179 8.69 -3.48 -5.62
C ARG A 179 9.07 -4.58 -4.64
N LYS A 180 9.02 -4.26 -3.35
CA LYS A 180 9.29 -5.22 -2.26
C LYS A 180 8.29 -6.38 -2.21
N ILE A 181 7.01 -6.12 -2.52
CA ILE A 181 6.00 -7.19 -2.62
C ILE A 181 6.32 -8.08 -3.82
N VAL A 182 6.49 -7.50 -5.01
CA VAL A 182 6.77 -8.22 -6.25
C VAL A 182 8.03 -9.08 -6.11
N SER A 183 9.12 -8.52 -5.59
CA SER A 183 10.39 -9.23 -5.44
C SER A 183 10.24 -10.52 -4.63
N ARG A 184 9.39 -10.53 -3.59
CA ARG A 184 9.15 -11.73 -2.77
C ARG A 184 8.12 -12.68 -3.34
N VAL A 185 7.10 -12.17 -4.03
CA VAL A 185 6.13 -13.04 -4.70
C VAL A 185 6.84 -13.88 -5.78
N PHE A 186 7.87 -13.32 -6.40
CA PHE A 186 8.75 -13.98 -7.37
C PHE A 186 10.00 -14.65 -6.78
N SER A 187 10.14 -14.76 -5.45
CA SER A 187 11.24 -15.46 -4.81
C SER A 187 10.77 -16.69 -4.03
N ASP A 188 11.74 -17.44 -3.53
CA ASP A 188 11.59 -18.51 -2.54
C ASP A 188 11.01 -18.06 -1.17
N SER A 189 10.70 -16.77 -1.01
CA SER A 189 10.14 -16.24 0.24
C SER A 189 8.74 -16.76 0.48
N GLU A 190 8.53 -17.23 1.72
CA GLU A 190 7.22 -17.58 2.23
C GLU A 190 6.50 -16.33 2.75
N PHE A 191 5.28 -16.13 2.27
CA PHE A 191 4.30 -15.26 2.90
C PHE A 191 3.49 -16.10 3.88
N GLU A 192 3.36 -15.63 5.12
CA GLU A 192 2.35 -16.17 6.02
C GLU A 192 0.97 -15.65 5.60
N ASN A 193 0.03 -16.57 5.32
CA ASN A 193 -1.35 -16.23 4.97
C ASN A 193 -1.99 -15.34 6.05
N VAL A 194 -2.58 -14.20 5.66
CA VAL A 194 -3.22 -13.24 6.59
C VAL A 194 -4.42 -13.80 7.34
N MET A 195 -5.02 -14.88 6.85
CA MET A 195 -6.14 -15.59 7.47
C MET A 195 -5.68 -16.81 8.29
N SER A 196 -4.39 -17.15 8.29
CA SER A 196 -3.89 -18.27 9.06
C SER A 196 -3.97 -18.01 10.57
N ARG A 197 -4.16 -19.09 11.34
CA ARG A 197 -4.14 -19.11 12.81
C ARG A 197 -5.20 -18.21 13.48
N LEU A 198 -6.30 -17.93 12.76
CA LEU A 198 -7.48 -17.28 13.33
C LEU A 198 -8.33 -18.31 14.12
N PRO A 199 -8.76 -18.01 15.35
CA PRO A 199 -9.68 -18.86 16.11
C PRO A 199 -11.13 -18.71 15.61
N GLN A 200 -12.04 -19.58 16.06
CA GLN A 200 -13.46 -19.52 15.66
C GLN A 200 -14.19 -18.30 16.24
N ASN A 201 -13.87 -17.91 17.47
CA ASN A 201 -14.52 -16.79 18.17
C ASN A 201 -13.75 -15.49 17.97
N LEU A 202 -13.46 -15.15 16.72
CA LEU A 202 -12.84 -13.89 16.37
C LEU A 202 -13.90 -12.78 16.32
N LYS A 203 -13.47 -11.56 16.65
CA LYS A 203 -14.25 -10.35 16.41
C LYS A 203 -13.55 -9.50 15.36
N PHE A 204 -14.27 -8.55 14.79
CA PHE A 204 -13.80 -7.77 13.65
C PHE A 204 -13.94 -6.28 13.92
N CYS A 205 -12.92 -5.50 13.56
CA CYS A 205 -12.96 -4.05 13.58
C CYS A 205 -12.47 -3.48 12.24
N SER A 206 -13.05 -2.35 11.87
CA SER A 206 -12.61 -1.54 10.75
C SER A 206 -12.53 -0.07 11.14
N ALA A 207 -11.72 0.70 10.41
CA ALA A 207 -11.58 2.13 10.60
C ALA A 207 -11.43 2.80 9.23
N TYR A 208 -11.99 3.99 9.10
CA TYR A 208 -11.95 4.79 7.87
C TYR A 208 -11.48 6.21 8.17
N LEU A 209 -10.69 6.77 7.26
CA LEU A 209 -10.33 8.18 7.22
C LEU A 209 -10.92 8.78 5.95
N GLY A 210 -12.07 9.43 6.07
CA GLY A 210 -12.89 9.82 4.92
C GLY A 210 -13.49 8.59 4.23
N ASP A 211 -13.24 8.44 2.92
CA ASP A 211 -13.67 7.30 2.10
C ASP A 211 -12.66 6.15 2.06
N LYS A 212 -11.50 6.31 2.73
CA LYS A 212 -10.42 5.33 2.69
C LYS A 212 -10.37 4.50 3.96
N MET A 213 -10.34 3.18 3.79
CA MET A 213 -10.11 2.25 4.89
C MET A 213 -8.68 2.40 5.41
N SER A 214 -8.51 2.76 6.68
CA SER A 214 -7.19 2.90 7.32
C SER A 214 -6.78 1.65 8.09
N TYR A 215 -7.74 1.00 8.76
CA TYR A 215 -7.50 -0.24 9.50
C TYR A 215 -8.60 -1.24 9.24
N ARG A 216 -8.19 -2.51 9.19
CA ARG A 216 -9.10 -3.66 9.18
C ARG A 216 -8.39 -4.82 9.84
N PHE A 217 -8.97 -5.37 10.90
CA PHE A 217 -8.33 -6.44 11.65
C PHE A 217 -9.32 -7.32 12.38
N PHE A 218 -8.90 -8.56 12.60
CA PHE A 218 -9.51 -9.46 13.57
C PHE A 218 -8.88 -9.24 14.94
N TYR A 219 -9.66 -9.43 16.00
CA TYR A 219 -9.14 -9.44 17.35
C TYR A 219 -9.72 -10.59 18.18
N TYR A 220 -8.89 -11.13 19.07
CA TYR A 220 -9.24 -12.26 19.92
C TYR A 220 -8.30 -12.39 21.13
N PRO A 221 -8.77 -12.95 22.25
CA PRO A 221 -7.93 -13.17 23.43
C PRO A 221 -6.85 -14.22 23.15
N VAL A 222 -5.65 -14.03 23.70
CA VAL A 222 -4.53 -14.99 23.55
C VAL A 222 -3.97 -15.53 24.86
N ASN A 223 -3.87 -14.74 25.93
CA ASN A 223 -3.44 -15.19 27.27
C ASN A 223 -3.82 -14.15 28.34
N GLY A 224 -4.63 -14.54 29.33
CA GLY A 224 -5.06 -13.62 30.41
C GLY A 224 -5.69 -12.35 29.83
N ASP A 225 -5.08 -11.21 30.13
CA ASP A 225 -5.57 -9.88 29.75
C ASP A 225 -5.06 -9.37 28.39
N MET A 226 -4.47 -10.26 27.59
CA MET A 226 -3.87 -9.92 26.29
C MET A 226 -4.81 -10.26 25.13
N THR A 227 -4.99 -9.28 24.25
CA THR A 227 -5.69 -9.43 22.97
C THR A 227 -4.69 -9.38 21.82
N GLN A 228 -4.82 -10.33 20.88
CA GLN A 228 -4.11 -10.27 19.62
C GLN A 228 -4.97 -9.56 18.57
N LEU A 229 -4.37 -8.61 17.87
CA LEU A 229 -4.88 -8.00 16.66
C LEU A 229 -4.20 -8.68 15.46
N GLN A 230 -4.95 -9.07 14.44
CA GLN A 230 -4.43 -9.62 13.19
C GLN A 230 -4.97 -8.81 12.01
N PHE A 231 -4.07 -8.09 11.33
CA PHE A 231 -4.41 -7.05 10.36
C PHE A 231 -4.58 -7.59 8.94
N LEU A 232 -5.64 -7.11 8.28
CA LEU A 232 -5.92 -7.24 6.85
C LEU A 232 -5.57 -5.92 6.13
N ASN A 233 -5.84 -4.78 6.78
CA ASN A 233 -5.38 -3.46 6.39
C ASN A 233 -4.69 -2.77 7.57
N PHE A 234 -3.59 -2.08 7.28
CA PHE A 234 -2.79 -1.39 8.27
C PHE A 234 -2.31 -0.03 7.75
N LYS A 235 -2.72 1.07 8.41
CA LYS A 235 -2.39 2.45 8.03
C LYS A 235 -2.72 2.77 6.56
N GLY A 236 -3.89 2.34 6.10
CA GLY A 236 -4.35 2.52 4.72
C GLY A 236 -4.02 1.36 3.79
N PHE A 237 -3.00 0.57 4.10
CA PHE A 237 -2.46 -0.38 3.14
C PHE A 237 -2.94 -1.81 3.35
N THR A 238 -3.13 -2.56 2.25
CA THR A 238 -3.46 -3.99 2.32
C THR A 238 -2.25 -4.78 2.79
N VAL A 239 -2.44 -5.69 3.75
CA VAL A 239 -1.38 -6.53 4.30
C VAL A 239 -1.20 -7.77 3.41
N TYR A 240 0.03 -8.04 2.94
CA TYR A 240 0.33 -9.21 2.09
C TYR A 240 0.87 -10.40 2.88
N SER A 241 1.29 -10.20 4.12
CA SER A 241 1.69 -11.30 5.01
C SER A 241 1.20 -11.04 6.41
N ARG A 242 0.75 -12.09 7.10
CA ARG A 242 0.27 -12.05 8.49
C ARG A 242 1.03 -11.02 9.32
N LYS A 243 0.31 -9.98 9.74
CA LYS A 243 0.79 -8.91 10.60
C LYS A 243 -0.06 -8.89 11.84
N THR A 244 0.57 -9.01 13.01
CA THR A 244 -0.15 -9.12 14.28
C THR A 244 0.40 -8.15 15.31
N ALA A 245 -0.42 -7.70 16.25
CA ALA A 245 0.03 -7.04 17.49
C ALA A 245 -0.60 -7.75 18.69
N VAL A 246 0.09 -7.77 19.82
CA VAL A 246 -0.48 -8.26 21.08
C VAL A 246 -0.48 -7.11 22.06
N ILE A 247 -1.66 -6.78 22.59
CA ILE A 247 -1.88 -5.59 23.42
C ILE A 247 -2.72 -5.94 24.66
N PRO A 248 -2.47 -5.30 25.81
CA PRO A 248 -3.25 -5.52 27.03
C PRO A 248 -4.61 -4.85 26.89
N ILE A 249 -5.57 -5.56 26.30
CA ILE A 249 -6.98 -5.17 26.22
C ILE A 249 -7.78 -6.36 26.69
N PHE A 250 -8.53 -6.17 27.76
CA PHE A 250 -9.40 -7.18 28.34
C PHE A 250 -10.85 -6.72 28.26
N HIS A 251 -11.69 -7.39 27.46
CA HIS A 251 -13.15 -7.22 27.43
C HIS A 251 -13.70 -5.77 27.34
N TYR A 252 -12.87 -4.76 27.07
CA TYR A 252 -13.23 -3.33 27.15
C TYR A 252 -14.25 -2.88 26.10
N TRP A 253 -14.47 -3.66 25.06
CA TRP A 253 -15.52 -3.39 24.07
C TRP A 253 -16.92 -3.67 24.64
N GLU A 254 -17.02 -4.45 25.71
CA GLU A 254 -18.31 -4.96 26.24
C GLU A 254 -18.78 -4.23 27.51
N ASN A 255 -17.91 -3.59 28.29
CA ASN A 255 -18.29 -2.90 29.53
C ASN A 255 -17.59 -1.54 29.70
N ASP A 256 -18.39 -0.47 29.80
CA ASP A 256 -17.97 0.93 29.93
C ASP A 256 -17.15 1.20 31.22
N GLU A 257 -17.53 0.59 32.35
CA GLU A 257 -17.02 0.92 33.69
C GLU A 257 -15.50 0.75 33.85
N SER A 258 -14.90 -0.32 33.34
CA SER A 258 -13.45 -0.56 33.49
C SER A 258 -12.61 0.41 32.67
N SER A 259 -13.13 0.88 31.53
CA SER A 259 -12.43 1.87 30.71
C SER A 259 -12.39 3.23 31.42
N GLN A 260 -13.41 3.54 32.24
CA GLN A 260 -13.46 4.78 33.02
C GLN A 260 -12.40 4.84 34.11
N GLU A 261 -12.04 3.70 34.73
CA GLU A 261 -10.97 3.66 35.73
C GLU A 261 -9.60 3.99 35.15
N LEU A 262 -9.26 3.49 33.96
CA LEU A 262 -7.94 3.70 33.34
C LEU A 262 -7.73 5.14 32.86
N CYS A 263 -8.79 5.81 32.45
CA CYS A 263 -8.72 7.07 31.71
C CYS A 263 -9.40 8.24 32.45
N GLY A 264 -10.01 7.99 33.60
CA GLY A 264 -10.74 9.01 34.36
C GLY A 264 -11.74 9.79 33.51
N SER A 265 -11.75 11.11 33.71
CA SER A 265 -12.60 12.08 32.99
C SER A 265 -11.95 12.63 31.72
N ASP A 266 -10.79 12.13 31.29
CA ASP A 266 -10.10 12.67 30.13
C ASP A 266 -10.91 12.36 28.86
N LYS A 267 -11.25 13.42 28.12
CA LYS A 267 -11.97 13.30 26.84
C LYS A 267 -11.23 12.39 25.87
N TYR A 268 -9.89 12.43 25.89
CA TYR A 268 -9.01 11.64 25.04
C TYR A 268 -8.04 10.85 25.88
N CYS A 269 -7.99 9.54 25.67
CA CYS A 269 -7.09 8.68 26.42
C CYS A 269 -6.51 7.58 25.52
N ASN A 270 -5.20 7.62 25.32
CA ASN A 270 -4.45 6.50 24.74
C ASN A 270 -4.18 5.49 25.85
N TYR A 271 -5.01 4.46 25.96
CA TYR A 271 -4.96 3.56 27.11
C TYR A 271 -4.07 2.34 26.88
N THR A 272 -3.72 2.01 25.64
CA THR A 272 -2.81 0.90 25.36
C THR A 272 -2.02 1.06 24.06
N SER A 273 -0.88 0.39 23.98
CA SER A 273 -0.06 0.33 22.77
C SER A 273 0.65 -1.01 22.66
N GLY A 274 1.13 -1.30 21.45
CA GLY A 274 1.92 -2.50 21.19
C GLY A 274 2.74 -2.38 19.92
N THR A 275 3.58 -3.36 19.70
CA THR A 275 4.39 -3.47 18.49
C THR A 275 3.77 -4.53 17.59
N THR A 276 3.54 -4.15 16.33
CA THR A 276 3.18 -5.09 15.28
C THR A 276 4.39 -5.93 14.88
N TYR A 277 4.12 -7.16 14.48
CA TYR A 277 5.11 -8.10 13.98
C TYR A 277 4.64 -8.66 12.64
N SER A 278 5.52 -8.65 11.65
CA SER A 278 5.36 -9.32 10.36
C SER A 278 6.73 -9.68 9.80
N LYS A 279 6.89 -10.91 9.32
CA LYS A 279 8.11 -11.33 8.61
C LYS A 279 8.38 -10.52 7.33
N PHE A 280 7.32 -9.94 6.77
CA PHE A 280 7.38 -9.20 5.51
C PHE A 280 7.30 -7.69 5.71
N GLU A 281 6.20 -7.23 6.31
CA GLU A 281 5.89 -5.80 6.45
C GLU A 281 6.80 -5.11 7.49
N GLY A 282 7.54 -5.89 8.27
CA GLY A 282 8.35 -5.40 9.39
C GLY A 282 7.50 -5.02 10.61
N ASN A 283 8.17 -4.40 11.57
CA ASN A 283 7.57 -3.98 12.83
C ASN A 283 7.18 -2.50 12.77
N ASP A 284 6.11 -2.16 13.47
CA ASP A 284 5.55 -0.81 13.60
C ASP A 284 4.79 -0.72 14.93
N SER A 285 4.41 0.46 15.40
CA SER A 285 3.59 0.63 16.60
C SER A 285 2.09 0.69 16.29
N VAL A 286 1.29 0.16 17.21
CA VAL A 286 -0.15 0.42 17.31
C VAL A 286 -0.43 1.13 18.61
N ILE A 287 -1.28 2.15 18.56
CA ILE A 287 -1.78 2.86 19.74
C ILE A 287 -3.29 2.81 19.64
N LEU A 288 -3.93 2.26 20.68
CA LEU A 288 -5.38 2.25 20.80
C LEU A 288 -5.79 3.22 21.91
N GLY A 289 -6.78 4.05 21.61
CA GLY A 289 -7.35 4.98 22.54
C GLY A 289 -8.87 4.96 22.55
N ARG A 290 -9.43 5.74 23.46
CA ARG A 290 -10.87 6.02 23.56
C ARG A 290 -11.13 7.52 23.59
N GLU A 291 -12.27 7.93 23.06
CA GLU A 291 -12.86 9.24 23.23
C GLU A 291 -14.21 9.11 23.94
N LEU A 292 -14.44 9.98 24.91
CA LEU A 292 -15.71 10.09 25.61
C LEU A 292 -16.53 11.21 24.96
N ASP A 293 -17.59 10.84 24.24
CA ASP A 293 -18.44 11.79 23.52
C ASP A 293 -19.54 12.33 24.44
N ILE A 294 -19.26 13.47 25.05
CA ILE A 294 -20.16 14.14 25.99
C ILE A 294 -21.42 14.66 25.26
N GLU A 295 -21.32 15.01 23.98
CA GLU A 295 -22.44 15.56 23.21
C GLU A 295 -23.47 14.48 22.86
N GLU A 296 -23.01 13.24 22.65
CA GLU A 296 -23.85 12.06 22.38
C GLU A 296 -24.23 11.28 23.66
N GLY A 297 -24.37 11.97 24.80
CA GLY A 297 -24.83 11.35 26.04
C GLY A 297 -23.80 10.44 26.72
N GLY A 298 -22.51 10.64 26.44
CA GLY A 298 -21.40 9.89 27.05
C GLY A 298 -20.98 8.65 26.27
N ALA A 299 -21.31 8.53 24.98
CA ALA A 299 -20.91 7.40 24.17
C ALA A 299 -19.38 7.27 24.09
N VAL A 300 -18.85 6.07 24.32
CA VAL A 300 -17.42 5.78 24.20
C VAL A 300 -17.10 5.36 22.78
N LYS A 301 -16.18 6.08 22.12
CA LYS A 301 -15.67 5.77 20.78
C LYS A 301 -14.22 5.29 20.88
N PHE A 302 -13.90 4.15 20.28
CA PHE A 302 -12.52 3.67 20.22
C PHE A 302 -11.82 4.18 18.95
N TYR A 303 -10.51 4.40 19.01
CA TYR A 303 -9.71 4.81 17.85
C TYR A 303 -8.33 4.19 17.84
N MET A 304 -7.77 3.98 16.65
CA MET A 304 -6.33 3.80 16.45
C MET A 304 -5.67 5.13 16.11
N LEU A 305 -4.53 5.42 16.74
CA LEU A 305 -3.75 6.63 16.49
C LEU A 305 -2.55 6.33 15.58
N ASP A 306 -2.41 7.10 14.51
CA ASP A 306 -1.23 7.12 13.65
C ASP A 306 -0.85 8.55 13.24
N ASN A 307 0.08 8.69 12.29
CA ASN A 307 0.56 9.99 11.81
C ASN A 307 -0.54 10.82 11.09
N ASN A 308 -1.63 10.19 10.66
CA ASN A 308 -2.76 10.85 10.03
C ASN A 308 -3.85 11.23 11.06
N GLY A 309 -3.68 10.84 12.33
CA GLY A 309 -4.57 11.20 13.43
C GLY A 309 -5.36 10.01 13.96
N ARG A 310 -6.58 10.29 14.43
CA ARG A 310 -7.47 9.33 15.07
C ARG A 310 -8.32 8.61 14.03
N ASN A 311 -8.25 7.29 14.02
CA ASN A 311 -9.01 6.41 13.14
C ASN A 311 -10.05 5.67 13.98
N TYR A 312 -11.28 6.20 14.01
CA TYR A 312 -12.35 5.64 14.84
C TYR A 312 -12.75 4.25 14.35
N LEU A 313 -12.88 3.35 15.32
CA LEU A 313 -13.15 1.94 15.08
C LEU A 313 -14.65 1.68 15.07
N ASP A 314 -15.09 0.99 14.03
CA ASP A 314 -16.38 0.32 13.94
C ASP A 314 -16.14 -1.19 14.12
N CYS A 315 -16.55 -1.71 15.27
CA CYS A 315 -16.29 -3.08 15.71
C CYS A 315 -17.59 -3.88 15.83
N GLN A 316 -17.61 -5.05 15.21
CA GLN A 316 -18.66 -6.04 15.42
C GLN A 316 -18.35 -6.80 16.71
N ILE A 317 -19.23 -6.64 17.70
CA ILE A 317 -19.15 -7.27 19.03
C ILE A 317 -19.83 -8.64 18.99
#